data_AF-A0A857J4L3-F1
#
_entry.id   AF-A0A857J4L3-F1
#
_cell.length_a   1.000
_cell.length_b   1.000
_cell.length_c   1.000
_cell.angle_alpha   90.00
_cell.angle_beta   90.00
_cell.angle_gamma   90.00
#
_symmetry.space_group_name_H-M   'P 1'
#
loop_
_entity.id
_entity.type
_entity.pdbx_description
1 polymer ?
#
loop_
_entity_poly.entity_id
_entity_poly.type
_entity_poly.pdbx_seq_one_letter_code
_entity_poly.pdbx_strand_id
1 'polypeptide(L)'
;MKTFPWRRLLLAMLCWAGMPASADPMFYRVLIAHPDTIFTTGFEPWGSNTNLLQHVQGTSCNRARPSADERERSTYTSLAATHEAAMRVARAKLRLLAANGVEQGTVWVYQVRPTDAFYNVARTFENAGQNLLEGRLRYPYQNALLLDEWVAPGLVPPTLIREARQYRMAGGEPVEVENTAMANLRYLPADTVGNPRPLPAEVITGQRAGSGRTMAVIANAAGVFSACYCDVPQRGNHTRSTAGPAAADAATICAAQIQYLNDAIPSVRYFPSDGWKVEF
;
A
#
# COMPACT_ATOMS: atom_id res chain seq x y z
N MET A 1 78.02 24.66 15.56
CA MET A 1 76.55 24.58 15.82
C MET A 1 75.93 23.74 14.71
N LYS A 2 75.29 22.61 15.05
CA LYS A 2 74.71 21.63 14.12
C LYS A 2 73.22 21.95 13.94
N THR A 3 72.77 22.19 12.71
CA THR A 3 71.34 22.36 12.39
C THR A 3 70.76 21.03 11.90
N PHE A 4 69.65 20.63 12.53
CA PHE A 4 68.95 19.36 12.37
C PHE A 4 67.76 19.54 11.39
N PRO A 5 67.56 18.71 10.35
CA PRO A 5 66.46 18.86 9.42
C PRO A 5 65.17 18.26 10.00
N TRP A 6 64.18 19.11 10.20
CA TRP A 6 62.86 18.78 10.72
C TRP A 6 61.99 18.19 9.61
N ARG A 7 61.85 16.86 9.69
CA ARG A 7 60.61 16.08 9.51
C ARG A 7 59.60 16.60 8.49
N ARG A 8 59.63 15.94 7.33
CA ARG A 8 58.44 15.68 6.50
C ARG A 8 57.37 15.00 7.38
N LEU A 9 56.29 15.70 7.67
CA LEU A 9 55.06 15.12 8.23
C LEU A 9 54.00 15.21 7.14
N LEU A 10 53.93 14.15 6.34
CA LEU A 10 52.82 13.88 5.43
C LEU A 10 51.59 13.60 6.30
N LEU A 11 50.70 14.58 6.40
CA LEU A 11 49.37 14.41 6.95
C LEU A 11 48.54 13.60 5.94
N ALA A 12 48.55 12.27 6.08
CA ALA A 12 47.57 11.41 5.43
C ALA A 12 46.24 11.56 6.19
N MET A 13 45.48 12.61 5.86
CA MET A 13 44.05 12.69 6.21
C MET A 13 43.34 11.56 5.46
N LEU A 14 43.18 10.41 6.12
CA LEU A 14 42.16 9.44 5.74
C LEU A 14 40.81 10.13 5.88
N CYS A 15 40.29 10.66 4.76
CA CYS A 15 38.86 10.79 4.58
C CYS A 15 38.28 9.38 4.64
N TRP A 16 37.88 8.93 5.82
CA TRP A 16 36.86 7.91 5.96
C TRP A 16 35.58 8.50 5.36
N ALA A 17 35.44 8.34 4.05
CA ALA A 17 34.15 8.40 3.41
C ALA A 17 33.30 7.33 4.09
N GLY A 18 32.40 7.76 4.98
CA GLY A 18 31.37 6.88 5.51
C GLY A 18 30.64 6.29 4.31
N MET A 19 30.85 5.00 4.07
CA MET A 19 30.02 4.28 3.12
C MET A 19 28.58 4.51 3.56
N PRO A 20 27.69 5.02 2.69
CA PRO A 20 26.29 5.11 3.04
C PRO A 20 25.86 3.70 3.43
N ALA A 21 25.44 3.52 4.68
CA ALA A 21 24.77 2.29 5.09
C ALA A 21 23.63 2.12 4.09
N SER A 22 23.65 1.08 3.28
CA SER A 22 22.51 0.78 2.41
C SER A 22 21.33 0.58 3.35
N ALA A 23 20.38 1.52 3.34
CA ALA A 23 19.16 1.33 4.09
C ALA A 23 18.54 0.03 3.59
N ASP A 24 18.31 -0.93 4.50
CA ASP A 24 17.65 -2.19 4.16
C ASP A 24 16.37 -1.86 3.40
N PRO A 25 16.09 -2.52 2.25
CA PRO A 25 14.89 -2.25 1.50
C PRO A 25 13.66 -2.53 2.39
N MET A 26 12.74 -1.57 2.46
CA MET A 26 11.50 -1.68 3.24
C MET A 26 10.32 -1.45 2.32
N PHE A 27 9.29 -2.26 2.48
CA PHE A 27 7.97 -1.97 1.91
C PHE A 27 7.09 -1.31 2.96
N TYR A 28 5.97 -0.75 2.50
CA TYR A 28 5.13 0.11 3.31
C TYR A 28 3.67 -0.31 3.21
N ARG A 29 2.97 -0.32 4.36
CA ARG A 29 1.51 -0.45 4.40
C ARG A 29 0.93 0.70 5.19
N VAL A 30 -0.14 1.29 4.69
CA VAL A 30 -0.84 2.40 5.36
C VAL A 30 -2.17 1.91 5.91
N LEU A 31 -2.33 1.98 7.22
CA LEU A 31 -3.53 1.53 7.92
C LEU A 31 -4.04 2.61 8.87
N ILE A 32 -5.31 2.51 9.24
CA ILE A 32 -5.88 3.34 10.31
C ILE A 32 -5.64 2.67 11.67
N ALA A 33 -5.57 1.34 11.68
CA ALA A 33 -5.31 0.55 12.88
C ALA A 33 -4.01 0.95 13.59
N HIS A 34 -4.06 0.96 14.93
CA HIS A 34 -2.95 1.33 15.81
C HIS A 34 -1.85 0.24 15.85
N PRO A 35 -0.57 0.61 16.06
CA PRO A 35 0.53 -0.35 16.07
C PRO A 35 0.43 -1.46 17.12
N ASP A 36 -0.19 -1.22 18.28
CA ASP A 36 -0.35 -2.26 19.31
C ASP A 36 -1.09 -3.50 18.79
N THR A 37 -2.12 -3.28 17.96
CA THR A 37 -2.86 -4.36 17.30
C THR A 37 -1.99 -5.02 16.23
N ILE A 38 -1.42 -4.21 15.33
CA ILE A 38 -0.70 -4.71 14.15
C ILE A 38 0.61 -5.43 14.51
N PHE A 39 1.34 -4.94 15.50
CA PHE A 39 2.53 -5.60 16.03
C PHE A 39 2.21 -6.92 16.74
N THR A 40 0.93 -7.24 16.94
CA THR A 40 0.47 -8.52 17.50
C THR A 40 -0.12 -9.45 16.45
N THR A 41 -0.95 -8.93 15.55
CA THR A 41 -1.67 -9.75 14.57
C THR A 41 -0.96 -9.85 13.22
N GLY A 42 -0.15 -8.85 12.87
CA GLY A 42 0.38 -8.69 11.52
C GLY A 42 -0.69 -8.15 10.56
N PHE A 43 -0.48 -8.35 9.26
CA PHE A 43 -1.46 -8.03 8.23
C PHE A 43 -2.11 -9.29 7.69
N GLU A 44 -3.37 -9.50 8.09
CA GLU A 44 -4.18 -10.58 7.56
C GLU A 44 -4.79 -10.18 6.21
N PRO A 45 -4.77 -11.07 5.21
CA PRO A 45 -5.50 -10.86 3.97
C PRO A 45 -7.01 -11.02 4.22
N TRP A 46 -7.82 -10.61 3.24
CA TRP A 46 -9.28 -10.65 3.39
C TRP A 46 -9.87 -12.07 3.26
N GLY A 47 -9.15 -13.00 2.61
CA GLY A 47 -9.55 -14.41 2.45
C GLY A 47 -8.53 -15.24 1.67
N SER A 48 -8.99 -16.08 0.73
CA SER A 48 -8.21 -17.11 0.03
C SER A 48 -8.25 -17.05 -1.50
N ASN A 49 -8.88 -16.02 -2.09
CA ASN A 49 -8.92 -15.80 -3.53
C ASN A 49 -7.54 -15.44 -4.08
N THR A 50 -6.99 -16.30 -4.93
CA THR A 50 -5.69 -16.14 -5.59
C THR A 50 -5.75 -15.39 -6.91
N ASN A 51 -6.91 -14.85 -7.31
CA ASN A 51 -7.00 -14.04 -8.52
C ASN A 51 -6.38 -12.65 -8.30
N LEU A 52 -5.15 -12.45 -8.79
CA LEU A 52 -4.42 -11.19 -8.64
C LEU A 52 -5.11 -10.04 -9.38
N LEU A 53 -5.75 -10.28 -10.52
CA LEU A 53 -6.47 -9.22 -11.23
C LEU A 53 -7.63 -8.70 -10.37
N GLN A 54 -8.40 -9.59 -9.74
CA GLN A 54 -9.48 -9.18 -8.83
C GLN A 54 -8.95 -8.44 -7.61
N HIS A 55 -7.76 -8.78 -7.12
CA HIS A 55 -7.08 -8.05 -6.05
C HIS A 55 -6.68 -6.64 -6.47
N VAL A 56 -5.99 -6.47 -7.60
CA VAL A 56 -5.53 -5.16 -8.06
C VAL A 56 -6.70 -4.28 -8.51
N GLN A 57 -7.76 -4.89 -9.04
CA GLN A 57 -9.02 -4.20 -9.29
C GLN A 57 -9.83 -3.92 -8.01
N GLY A 58 -9.40 -4.46 -6.86
CA GLY A 58 -10.05 -4.34 -5.56
C GLY A 58 -11.38 -5.07 -5.42
N THR A 59 -11.84 -5.80 -6.44
CA THR A 59 -13.14 -6.49 -6.44
C THR A 59 -13.20 -7.63 -5.43
N SER A 60 -12.05 -8.24 -5.11
CA SER A 60 -11.91 -9.22 -4.04
C SER A 60 -11.66 -8.61 -2.64
N CYS A 61 -11.63 -7.28 -2.51
CA CYS A 61 -11.50 -6.57 -1.23
C CYS A 61 -12.66 -5.60 -1.02
N ASN A 62 -13.90 -6.10 -1.18
CA ASN A 62 -15.10 -5.28 -1.13
C ASN A 62 -16.10 -5.78 -0.08
N ARG A 63 -16.54 -4.87 0.80
CA ARG A 63 -17.52 -5.13 1.87
C ARG A 63 -18.97 -5.20 1.38
N ALA A 64 -19.29 -4.61 0.24
CA ALA A 64 -20.65 -4.51 -0.29
C ALA A 64 -21.20 -5.84 -0.88
N ARG A 65 -20.44 -6.94 -0.80
CA ARG A 65 -20.92 -8.29 -1.13
C ARG A 65 -21.33 -9.03 0.15
N PRO A 66 -22.64 -9.09 0.48
CA PRO A 66 -23.14 -9.52 1.79
C PRO A 66 -22.91 -11.01 2.12
N SER A 67 -22.38 -11.80 1.18
CA SER A 67 -22.22 -13.25 1.29
C SER A 67 -20.82 -13.76 0.92
N ALA A 68 -19.81 -12.90 0.83
CA ALA A 68 -18.52 -13.29 0.25
C ALA A 68 -17.84 -14.38 1.10
N ASP A 69 -17.99 -15.63 0.64
CA ASP A 69 -17.15 -16.79 0.94
C ASP A 69 -15.69 -16.31 1.01
N GLU A 70 -14.91 -16.80 1.97
CA GLU A 70 -13.49 -16.47 2.06
C GLU A 70 -12.75 -16.74 0.74
N ARG A 71 -13.26 -17.66 -0.09
CA ARG A 71 -12.77 -17.96 -1.45
C ARG A 71 -12.97 -16.85 -2.47
N GLU A 72 -13.87 -15.89 -2.22
CA GLU A 72 -14.06 -14.71 -3.07
C GLU A 72 -13.17 -13.54 -2.65
N ARG A 73 -12.67 -13.55 -1.41
CA ARG A 73 -11.91 -12.46 -0.82
C ARG A 73 -10.41 -12.64 -1.00
N SER A 74 -9.69 -11.55 -1.26
CA SER A 74 -8.30 -11.64 -1.66
C SER A 74 -7.40 -12.33 -0.65
N THR A 75 -6.53 -13.22 -1.12
CA THR A 75 -5.44 -13.80 -0.33
C THR A 75 -4.22 -12.89 -0.20
N TYR A 76 -4.19 -11.78 -0.94
CA TYR A 76 -3.03 -10.91 -1.00
C TYR A 76 -3.17 -9.70 -0.07
N THR A 77 -2.04 -9.30 0.50
CA THR A 77 -1.86 -8.03 1.22
C THR A 77 -1.06 -7.06 0.33
N SER A 78 -1.66 -5.94 -0.07
CA SER A 78 -0.98 -4.88 -0.84
C SER A 78 0.06 -4.12 -0.01
N LEU A 79 1.22 -3.87 -0.60
CA LEU A 79 2.34 -3.15 -0.03
C LEU A 79 2.88 -2.18 -1.09
N ALA A 80 3.27 -0.98 -0.68
CA ALA A 80 3.99 -0.04 -1.53
C ALA A 80 5.49 -0.25 -1.38
N ALA A 81 6.25 -0.30 -2.48
CA ALA A 81 7.71 -0.49 -2.40
C ALA A 81 8.46 0.73 -1.86
N THR A 82 7.87 1.92 -1.98
CA THR A 82 8.52 3.19 -1.63
C THR A 82 7.70 3.98 -0.64
N HIS A 83 8.39 4.81 0.15
CA HIS A 83 7.74 5.73 1.08
C HIS A 83 6.87 6.75 0.32
N GLU A 84 7.30 7.22 -0.85
CA GLU A 84 6.50 8.13 -1.69
C GLU A 84 5.16 7.50 -2.12
N ALA A 85 5.18 6.25 -2.59
CA ALA A 85 3.96 5.53 -2.94
C ALA A 85 3.05 5.33 -1.71
N ALA A 86 3.63 5.04 -0.54
CA ALA A 86 2.89 4.99 0.72
C ALA A 86 2.24 6.35 1.06
N MET A 87 2.93 7.46 0.86
CA MET A 87 2.37 8.81 1.08
C MET A 87 1.19 9.10 0.16
N ARG A 88 1.16 8.58 -1.08
CA ARG A 88 -0.01 8.70 -1.96
C ARG A 88 -1.22 7.98 -1.37
N VAL A 89 -1.04 6.77 -0.85
CA VAL A 89 -2.09 6.01 -0.14
C VAL A 89 -2.52 6.74 1.14
N ALA A 90 -1.57 7.24 1.93
CA ALA A 90 -1.85 7.99 3.16
C ALA A 90 -2.66 9.25 2.88
N ARG A 91 -2.27 10.05 1.88
CA ARG A 91 -3.00 11.26 1.46
C ARG A 91 -4.45 10.92 1.14
N ALA A 92 -4.66 9.86 0.37
CA ALA A 92 -5.99 9.48 -0.05
C ALA A 92 -6.84 8.93 1.11
N LYS A 93 -6.28 8.14 2.03
CA LYS A 93 -6.99 7.71 3.26
C LYS A 93 -7.31 8.88 4.20
N LEU A 94 -6.38 9.81 4.41
CA LEU A 94 -6.58 10.98 5.25
C LEU A 94 -7.67 11.92 4.69
N ARG A 95 -7.72 12.12 3.36
CA ARG A 95 -8.81 12.86 2.71
C ARG A 95 -10.15 12.15 2.89
N LEU A 96 -10.15 10.82 2.84
CA LEU A 96 -11.35 10.04 3.09
C LEU A 96 -11.86 10.22 4.52
N LEU A 97 -10.96 10.16 5.52
CA LEU A 97 -11.30 10.43 6.92
C LEU A 97 -11.92 11.83 7.09
N ALA A 98 -11.29 12.85 6.52
CA ALA A 98 -11.80 14.23 6.58
C ALA A 98 -13.18 14.37 5.91
N ALA A 99 -13.38 13.75 4.74
CA ALA A 99 -14.67 13.77 4.04
C ALA A 99 -15.79 13.05 4.82
N ASN A 100 -15.45 12.19 5.78
CA ASN A 100 -16.39 11.48 6.64
C ASN A 100 -16.48 12.08 8.06
N GLY A 101 -16.05 13.34 8.25
CA GLY A 101 -16.21 14.07 9.50
C GLY A 101 -15.23 13.65 10.61
N VAL A 102 -14.20 12.86 10.30
CA VAL A 102 -13.12 12.56 11.26
C VAL A 102 -12.11 13.71 11.23
N GLU A 103 -12.44 14.78 11.94
CA GLU A 103 -11.54 15.92 12.13
C GLU A 103 -10.23 15.46 12.78
N GLN A 104 -9.10 15.95 12.26
CA GLN A 104 -7.75 15.52 12.69
C GLN A 104 -7.49 14.01 12.54
N GLY A 105 -8.18 13.34 11.62
CA GLY A 105 -7.92 11.94 11.29
C GLY A 105 -6.43 11.68 11.02
N THR A 106 -5.95 10.53 11.51
CA THR A 106 -4.57 10.09 11.34
C THR A 106 -4.52 8.71 10.70
N VAL A 107 -3.39 8.39 10.10
CA VAL A 107 -3.06 7.05 9.59
C VAL A 107 -1.68 6.65 10.07
N TRP A 108 -1.43 5.35 10.14
CA TRP A 108 -0.15 4.75 10.47
C TRP A 108 0.51 4.19 9.22
N VAL A 109 1.77 4.52 9.01
CA VAL A 109 2.60 3.97 7.93
C VAL A 109 3.60 3.01 8.54
N TYR A 110 3.43 1.74 8.20
CA TYR A 110 4.21 0.62 8.72
C TYR A 110 5.34 0.29 7.76
N GLN A 111 6.55 0.09 8.28
CA GLN A 111 7.68 -0.47 7.54
C GLN A 111 7.69 -1.99 7.65
N VAL A 112 7.85 -2.66 6.52
CA VAL A 112 7.80 -4.11 6.39
C VAL A 112 9.04 -4.59 5.68
N ARG A 113 9.79 -5.48 6.34
CA ARG A 113 10.93 -6.15 5.71
C ARG A 113 10.42 -7.08 4.60
N PRO A 114 10.88 -6.92 3.36
CA PRO A 114 10.47 -7.77 2.25
C PRO A 114 11.09 -9.16 2.37
N THR A 115 10.42 -10.18 1.83
CA THR A 115 10.93 -11.55 1.75
C THR A 115 10.68 -12.14 0.36
N ASP A 116 11.24 -13.32 0.10
CA ASP A 116 11.01 -14.09 -1.12
C ASP A 116 9.56 -14.58 -1.28
N ALA A 117 8.70 -14.36 -0.29
CA ALA A 117 7.26 -14.57 -0.38
C ALA A 117 6.50 -13.34 -0.93
N PHE A 118 7.18 -12.21 -1.19
CA PHE A 118 6.54 -10.99 -1.67
C PHE A 118 6.82 -10.82 -3.16
N TYR A 119 5.80 -10.44 -3.94
CA TYR A 119 5.88 -10.43 -5.39
C TYR A 119 5.49 -9.08 -5.98
N ASN A 120 6.23 -8.61 -6.98
CA ASN A 120 5.91 -7.39 -7.69
C ASN A 120 4.71 -7.61 -8.63
N VAL A 121 3.69 -6.75 -8.51
CA VAL A 121 2.45 -6.88 -9.26
C VAL A 121 2.66 -6.56 -10.75
N ALA A 122 3.38 -5.48 -11.07
CA ALA A 122 3.63 -5.06 -12.44
C ALA A 122 4.38 -6.16 -13.23
N ARG A 123 5.45 -6.72 -12.65
CA ARG A 123 6.17 -7.86 -13.23
C ARG A 123 5.30 -9.09 -13.43
N THR A 124 4.33 -9.32 -12.53
CA THR A 124 3.38 -10.42 -12.68
C THR A 124 2.45 -10.20 -13.86
N PHE A 125 1.98 -8.98 -14.10
CA PHE A 125 1.21 -8.66 -15.31
C PHE A 125 2.06 -8.78 -16.58
N GLU A 126 3.30 -8.30 -16.58
CA GLU A 126 4.24 -8.47 -17.70
C GLU A 126 4.48 -9.93 -18.07
N ASN A 127 4.55 -10.81 -17.06
CA ASN A 127 4.71 -12.25 -17.25
C ASN A 127 3.46 -12.93 -17.87
N ALA A 128 2.31 -12.26 -17.88
CA ALA A 128 1.04 -12.85 -18.30
C ALA A 128 0.86 -12.93 -19.83
N GLY A 129 1.77 -12.35 -20.60
CA GLY A 129 1.73 -12.36 -22.07
C GLY A 129 0.48 -11.67 -22.68
N GLN A 130 -0.19 -10.80 -21.91
CA GLN A 130 -1.36 -10.04 -22.33
C GLN A 130 -0.97 -8.60 -22.69
N ASN A 131 -1.75 -7.94 -23.55
CA ASN A 131 -1.55 -6.51 -23.83
C ASN A 131 -1.85 -5.68 -22.58
N LEU A 132 -0.82 -5.04 -22.02
CA LEU A 132 -0.90 -4.27 -20.78
C LEU A 132 -1.40 -2.84 -20.97
N LEU A 133 -1.44 -2.34 -22.21
CA LEU A 133 -1.84 -0.97 -22.52
C LEU A 133 -3.29 -0.88 -23.01
N GLU A 134 -3.96 -2.03 -23.14
CA GLU A 134 -5.32 -2.14 -23.65
C GLU A 134 -6.16 -3.10 -22.81
N GLY A 135 -7.47 -2.99 -22.96
CA GLY A 135 -8.42 -3.88 -22.30
C GLY A 135 -8.35 -3.84 -20.77
N ARG A 136 -8.69 -4.98 -20.16
CA ARG A 136 -8.94 -5.10 -18.70
C ARG A 136 -7.70 -4.91 -17.81
N LEU A 137 -6.49 -5.01 -18.38
CA LEU A 137 -5.25 -4.91 -17.62
C LEU A 137 -4.69 -3.49 -17.57
N ARG A 138 -5.12 -2.58 -18.47
CA ARG A 138 -4.57 -1.22 -18.58
C ARG A 138 -4.55 -0.47 -17.25
N TYR A 139 -5.72 -0.27 -16.64
CA TYR A 139 -5.80 0.50 -15.39
C TYR A 139 -5.19 -0.23 -14.19
N PRO A 140 -5.42 -1.55 -13.97
CA PRO A 140 -4.73 -2.30 -12.93
C PRO A 140 -3.20 -2.25 -13.04
N TYR A 141 -2.67 -2.37 -14.26
CA TYR A 141 -1.23 -2.28 -14.50
C TYR A 141 -0.68 -0.89 -14.24
N GLN A 142 -1.37 0.16 -14.70
CA GLN A 142 -0.98 1.55 -14.41
C GLN A 142 -0.99 1.86 -12.90
N ASN A 143 -1.97 1.35 -12.15
CA ASN A 143 -2.00 1.49 -10.69
C ASN A 143 -0.86 0.73 -10.02
N ALA A 144 -0.57 -0.49 -10.47
CA ALA A 144 0.56 -1.28 -9.96
C ALA A 144 1.90 -0.55 -10.16
N LEU A 145 2.09 0.14 -11.30
CA LEU A 145 3.26 0.98 -11.54
C LEU A 145 3.27 2.23 -10.64
N LEU A 146 2.15 2.93 -10.52
CA LEU A 146 2.04 4.18 -9.75
C LEU A 146 2.35 3.99 -8.26
N LEU A 147 1.95 2.84 -7.71
CA LEU A 147 2.14 2.52 -6.30
C LEU A 147 3.40 1.67 -6.06
N ASP A 148 4.11 1.29 -7.12
CA ASP A 148 5.13 0.23 -7.10
C ASP A 148 4.64 -0.93 -6.21
N GLU A 149 3.50 -1.50 -6.60
CA GLU A 149 2.74 -2.41 -5.75
C GLU A 149 3.43 -3.78 -5.67
N TRP A 150 3.63 -4.22 -4.44
CA TRP A 150 3.99 -5.58 -4.08
C TRP A 150 2.87 -6.25 -3.33
N VAL A 151 2.76 -7.56 -3.48
CA VAL A 151 1.78 -8.37 -2.76
C VAL A 151 2.45 -9.46 -1.96
N ALA A 152 1.99 -9.64 -0.73
CA ALA A 152 2.29 -10.82 0.08
C ALA A 152 1.07 -11.75 0.08
N PRO A 153 1.17 -12.99 -0.43
CA PRO A 153 0.12 -13.98 -0.27
C PRO A 153 0.05 -14.45 1.20
N GLY A 154 -1.15 -14.51 1.76
CA GLY A 154 -1.32 -14.91 3.15
C GLY A 154 -1.00 -13.81 4.16
N LEU A 155 -0.76 -14.24 5.40
CA LEU A 155 -0.42 -13.38 6.53
C LEU A 155 0.98 -12.78 6.35
N VAL A 156 1.09 -11.46 6.53
CA VAL A 156 2.38 -10.81 6.83
C VAL A 156 2.56 -10.82 8.35
N PRO A 157 3.42 -11.68 8.91
CA PRO A 157 3.52 -11.82 10.35
C PRO A 157 4.17 -10.59 10.99
N PRO A 158 3.90 -10.32 12.29
CA PRO A 158 4.52 -9.21 13.01
C PRO A 158 6.04 -9.21 12.97
N THR A 159 6.68 -10.37 12.85
CA THR A 159 8.14 -10.50 12.78
C THR A 159 8.77 -9.81 11.56
N LEU A 160 7.98 -9.48 10.55
CA LEU A 160 8.42 -8.71 9.38
C LEU A 160 8.16 -7.21 9.50
N ILE A 161 7.34 -6.78 10.47
CA ILE A 161 6.96 -5.37 10.62
C ILE A 161 7.95 -4.70 11.57
N ARG A 162 8.72 -3.73 11.09
CA ARG A 162 9.81 -3.10 11.84
C ARG A 162 9.31 -2.00 12.79
N GLU A 163 8.59 -1.04 12.24
CA GLU A 163 8.14 0.14 12.96
C GLU A 163 6.91 0.74 12.29
N ALA A 164 6.27 1.68 12.98
CA ALA A 164 5.15 2.45 12.47
C ALA A 164 5.30 3.92 12.85
N ARG A 165 4.88 4.82 11.97
CA ARG A 165 4.84 6.27 12.21
C ARG A 165 3.46 6.82 11.88
N GLN A 166 2.99 7.76 12.68
CA GLN A 166 1.67 8.37 12.47
C GLN A 166 1.80 9.57 11.53
N TYR A 167 0.81 9.74 10.65
CA TYR A 167 0.72 10.85 9.71
C TYR A 167 -0.67 11.48 9.81
N ARG A 168 -0.71 12.80 9.58
CA ARG A 168 -1.94 13.60 9.50
C ARG A 168 -1.91 14.49 8.27
N MET A 169 -3.07 15.02 7.88
CA MET A 169 -3.14 16.01 6.80
C MET A 169 -2.69 17.38 7.30
N ALA A 170 -1.74 18.02 6.62
CA ALA A 170 -1.35 19.41 6.83
C ALA A 170 -0.91 20.04 5.51
N GLY A 171 -1.45 21.21 5.16
CA GLY A 171 -1.12 21.88 3.89
C GLY A 171 -1.47 21.06 2.64
N GLY A 172 -2.47 20.17 2.73
CA GLY A 172 -2.87 19.29 1.62
C GLY A 172 -2.02 18.02 1.45
N GLU A 173 -1.02 17.84 2.30
CA GLU A 173 -0.06 16.74 2.28
C GLU A 173 -0.07 15.91 3.58
N PRO A 174 0.27 14.61 3.52
CA PRO A 174 0.57 13.84 4.72
C PRO A 174 1.87 14.35 5.35
N VAL A 175 1.78 14.73 6.62
CA VAL A 175 2.93 15.14 7.42
C VAL A 175 3.02 14.20 8.62
N GLU A 176 4.24 13.73 8.90
CA GLU A 176 4.50 12.90 10.08
C GLU A 176 4.14 13.67 11.36
N VAL A 177 3.49 12.98 12.28
CA VAL A 177 3.23 13.51 13.61
C VAL A 177 4.47 13.26 14.45
N GLU A 178 5.04 14.33 15.02
CA GLU A 178 6.26 14.26 15.81
C GLU A 178 6.13 13.28 16.98
N ASN A 179 7.21 12.58 17.30
CA ASN A 179 7.32 11.65 18.42
C ASN A 179 6.32 10.48 18.41
N THR A 180 5.85 10.08 17.22
CA THR A 180 4.93 8.93 17.04
C THR A 180 5.58 7.67 16.51
N ALA A 181 6.90 7.67 16.30
CA ALA A 181 7.60 6.47 15.86
C ALA A 181 7.51 5.37 16.93
N MET A 182 6.91 4.23 16.58
CA MET A 182 6.76 3.06 17.42
C MET A 182 7.55 1.90 16.83
N ALA A 183 8.55 1.40 17.56
CA ALA A 183 9.30 0.21 17.18
C ALA A 183 8.54 -1.06 17.57
N ASN A 184 8.60 -2.09 16.72
CA ASN A 184 8.02 -3.39 17.03
C ASN A 184 9.05 -4.30 17.70
N LEU A 185 8.83 -4.65 18.98
CA LEU A 185 9.72 -5.55 19.72
C LEU A 185 9.72 -7.00 19.20
N ARG A 186 8.74 -7.38 18.38
CA ARG A 186 8.68 -8.71 17.74
C ARG A 186 9.40 -8.76 16.39
N TYR A 187 9.87 -7.64 15.88
CA TYR A 187 10.58 -7.58 14.61
C TYR A 187 11.86 -8.43 14.65
N LEU A 188 12.06 -9.26 13.62
CA LEU A 188 13.26 -10.06 13.44
C LEU A 188 14.06 -9.50 12.25
N PRO A 189 15.18 -8.78 12.49
CA PRO A 189 16.01 -8.27 11.42
C PRO A 189 16.65 -9.42 10.64
N ALA A 190 16.71 -9.27 9.32
CA ALA A 190 17.45 -10.14 8.42
C ALA A 190 17.69 -9.41 7.10
N ASP A 191 18.71 -9.82 6.36
CA ASP A 191 18.96 -9.31 5.00
C ASP A 191 18.15 -10.16 4.00
N THR A 192 16.96 -9.68 3.66
CA THR A 192 16.06 -10.34 2.72
C THR A 192 15.48 -9.34 1.74
N VAL A 193 15.13 -9.83 0.56
CA VAL A 193 14.58 -9.01 -0.53
C VAL A 193 13.29 -9.65 -1.05
N GLY A 194 12.49 -8.84 -1.75
CA GLY A 194 11.30 -9.33 -2.47
C GLY A 194 11.66 -10.39 -3.50
N ASN A 195 10.73 -11.28 -3.83
CA ASN A 195 10.96 -12.29 -4.85
C ASN A 195 11.27 -11.62 -6.19
N PRO A 196 12.43 -11.91 -6.83
CA PRO A 196 12.78 -11.29 -8.10
C PRO A 196 11.92 -11.84 -9.25
N ARG A 197 11.28 -13.01 -9.06
CA ARG A 197 10.40 -13.64 -10.05
C ARG A 197 8.95 -13.18 -9.85
N PRO A 198 8.18 -13.02 -10.94
CA PRO A 198 6.75 -12.75 -10.86
C PRO A 198 5.99 -13.96 -10.28
N LEU A 199 4.74 -13.73 -9.85
CA LEU A 199 3.82 -14.84 -9.64
C LEU A 199 3.54 -15.56 -10.98
N PRO A 200 3.13 -16.84 -10.93
CA PRO A 200 2.70 -17.58 -12.12
C PRO A 200 1.55 -16.87 -12.85
N ALA A 201 1.54 -16.85 -14.18
CA ALA A 201 0.54 -16.13 -14.98
C ALA A 201 -0.90 -16.59 -14.72
N GLU A 202 -1.06 -17.83 -14.23
CA GLU A 202 -2.33 -18.46 -13.88
C GLU A 202 -3.06 -17.73 -12.76
N VAL A 203 -2.40 -16.89 -11.95
CA VAL A 203 -3.08 -16.07 -10.93
C VAL A 203 -3.92 -14.94 -11.55
N ILE A 204 -3.78 -14.67 -12.86
CA ILE A 204 -4.55 -13.67 -13.59
C ILE A 204 -5.75 -14.36 -14.26
N THR A 205 -6.62 -14.96 -13.46
CA THR A 205 -7.81 -15.68 -13.95
C THR A 205 -8.99 -14.75 -14.30
N GLY A 206 -10.05 -15.30 -14.90
CA GLY A 206 -11.31 -14.58 -15.11
C GLY A 206 -11.59 -14.10 -16.54
N GLN A 207 -11.22 -14.89 -17.57
CA GLN A 207 -11.63 -14.68 -18.97
C GLN A 207 -13.16 -14.73 -19.23
N ARG A 208 -14.02 -14.83 -18.20
CA ARG A 208 -15.47 -14.87 -18.44
C ARG A 208 -15.99 -13.47 -18.79
N ALA A 209 -16.12 -13.25 -20.10
CA ALA A 209 -16.99 -12.27 -20.72
C ALA A 209 -18.39 -12.39 -20.11
N GLY A 210 -18.85 -11.39 -19.35
CA GLY A 210 -20.25 -11.42 -18.88
C GLY A 210 -20.67 -10.43 -17.80
N SER A 211 -19.79 -9.94 -16.93
CA SER A 211 -20.17 -8.88 -15.97
C SER A 211 -19.08 -7.82 -15.93
N GLY A 212 -19.39 -6.67 -16.49
CA GLY A 212 -18.45 -5.62 -16.88
C GLY A 212 -17.45 -5.23 -15.79
N ARG A 213 -16.18 -5.09 -16.20
CA ARG A 213 -15.46 -3.81 -16.22
C ARG A 213 -15.68 -2.88 -15.02
N THR A 214 -15.63 -3.41 -13.80
CA THR A 214 -15.76 -2.59 -12.60
C THR A 214 -14.54 -2.75 -11.71
N MET A 215 -13.77 -1.69 -11.53
CA MET A 215 -12.76 -1.63 -10.47
C MET A 215 -13.41 -1.15 -9.17
N ALA A 216 -13.20 -1.88 -8.09
CA ALA A 216 -13.53 -1.45 -6.73
C ALA A 216 -12.33 -0.70 -6.15
N VAL A 217 -12.44 0.61 -6.06
CA VAL A 217 -11.33 1.50 -5.70
C VAL A 217 -11.73 2.44 -4.58
N ILE A 218 -10.71 3.04 -3.97
CA ILE A 218 -10.87 4.32 -3.29
C ILE A 218 -10.40 5.39 -4.27
N ALA A 219 -11.34 6.21 -4.75
CA ALA A 219 -11.06 7.32 -5.64
C ALA A 219 -11.38 8.63 -4.92
N ASN A 220 -10.40 9.54 -4.89
CA ASN A 220 -10.62 10.92 -4.49
C ASN A 220 -9.62 11.84 -5.21
N ALA A 221 -9.64 13.14 -4.90
CA ALA A 221 -8.75 14.11 -5.53
C ALA A 221 -7.23 13.82 -5.32
N ALA A 222 -6.84 12.89 -4.44
CA ALA A 222 -5.44 12.46 -4.27
C ALA A 222 -5.02 11.30 -5.18
N GLY A 223 -5.98 10.63 -5.83
CA GLY A 223 -5.71 9.50 -6.71
C GLY A 223 -6.74 8.39 -6.57
N VAL A 224 -6.49 7.32 -7.34
CA VAL A 224 -7.28 6.09 -7.38
C VAL A 224 -6.38 4.94 -6.97
N PHE A 225 -6.77 4.17 -5.97
CA PHE A 225 -6.04 2.98 -5.57
C PHE A 225 -7.00 1.82 -5.26
N SER A 226 -6.50 0.59 -5.36
CA SER A 226 -7.30 -0.62 -5.11
C SER A 226 -7.91 -0.60 -3.70
N ALA A 227 -9.16 -1.04 -3.57
CA ALA A 227 -9.77 -1.28 -2.27
C ALA A 227 -8.96 -2.24 -1.37
N CYS A 228 -8.04 -3.04 -1.92
CA CYS A 228 -7.17 -3.93 -1.15
C CYS A 228 -6.09 -3.23 -0.29
N TYR A 229 -5.91 -1.92 -0.46
CA TYR A 229 -5.16 -1.09 0.49
C TYR A 229 -6.00 -0.69 1.72
N CYS A 230 -7.30 -0.97 1.74
CA CYS A 230 -8.11 -0.78 2.94
C CYS A 230 -7.79 -1.85 4.00
N ASP A 231 -8.00 -1.45 5.25
CA ASP A 231 -8.00 -2.32 6.41
C ASP A 231 -9.07 -3.40 6.24
N VAL A 232 -8.80 -4.63 6.71
CA VAL A 232 -9.86 -5.66 6.81
C VAL A 232 -10.88 -5.13 7.80
N PRO A 233 -12.15 -4.92 7.41
CA PRO A 233 -13.15 -4.46 8.36
C PRO A 233 -13.31 -5.52 9.47
N GLN A 234 -13.23 -5.10 10.73
CA GLN A 234 -13.51 -5.99 11.85
C GLN A 234 -14.91 -6.60 11.70
N ARG A 235 -15.06 -7.91 11.94
CA ARG A 235 -16.36 -8.61 11.96
C ARG A 235 -17.13 -8.16 13.21
N GLY A 236 -17.66 -6.94 13.20
CA GLY A 236 -18.59 -6.45 14.22
C GLY A 236 -20.02 -6.95 13.96
N ASN A 237 -20.82 -7.06 15.03
CA ASN A 237 -22.26 -7.29 14.92
C ASN A 237 -22.87 -6.25 13.98
N HIS A 238 -23.68 -6.70 13.01
CA HIS A 238 -24.36 -5.84 12.05
C HIS A 238 -25.25 -4.81 12.78
N THR A 239 -24.74 -3.61 13.08
CA THR A 239 -25.59 -2.49 13.44
C THR A 239 -26.23 -1.97 12.16
N ARG A 240 -27.56 -2.11 12.12
CA ARG A 240 -28.45 -1.62 11.06
C ARG A 240 -28.11 -0.16 10.73
N SER A 241 -28.25 0.23 9.45
CA SER A 241 -27.90 1.52 8.82
C SER A 241 -28.62 2.77 9.38
N THR A 242 -29.08 2.75 10.63
CA THR A 242 -29.79 3.84 11.31
C THR A 242 -28.94 4.52 12.38
N ALA A 243 -27.73 4.04 12.68
CA ALA A 243 -26.77 4.83 13.45
C ALA A 243 -26.18 5.90 12.52
N GLY A 244 -26.37 7.17 12.86
CA GLY A 244 -25.82 8.29 12.09
C GLY A 244 -24.30 8.21 11.90
N PRO A 245 -23.71 9.13 11.11
CA PRO A 245 -22.29 9.10 10.70
C PRO A 245 -21.26 9.13 11.85
N ALA A 246 -21.67 9.24 13.11
CA ALA A 246 -20.81 9.35 14.28
C ALA A 246 -20.32 8.01 14.88
N ALA A 247 -20.72 6.85 14.34
CA ALA A 247 -20.35 5.55 14.93
C ALA A 247 -19.72 4.55 13.94
N ALA A 248 -19.26 5.00 12.77
CA ALA A 248 -18.39 4.17 11.94
C ALA A 248 -17.00 4.15 12.57
N ASP A 249 -16.55 2.98 13.05
CA ASP A 249 -15.15 2.74 13.41
C ASP A 249 -14.28 3.27 12.26
N ALA A 250 -13.31 4.14 12.55
CA ALA A 250 -12.47 4.78 11.53
C ALA A 250 -11.83 3.73 10.60
N ALA A 251 -11.49 2.54 11.11
CA ALA A 251 -10.98 1.44 10.31
C ALA A 251 -11.96 0.93 9.24
N THR A 252 -13.27 1.08 9.47
CA THR A 252 -14.32 0.70 8.52
C THR A 252 -14.61 1.76 7.47
N ILE A 253 -14.19 3.02 7.68
CA ILE A 253 -14.44 4.15 6.76
C ILE A 253 -13.83 3.86 5.38
N CYS A 254 -12.62 3.30 5.32
CA CYS A 254 -11.98 2.92 4.06
C CYS A 254 -12.86 1.93 3.27
N ALA A 255 -13.24 0.82 3.91
CA ALA A 255 -14.04 -0.21 3.27
C ALA A 255 -15.48 0.22 2.94
N ALA A 256 -16.05 1.17 3.70
CA ALA A 256 -17.39 1.68 3.48
C ALA A 256 -17.49 2.63 2.27
N GLN A 257 -16.37 3.21 1.84
CA GLN A 257 -16.31 4.22 0.78
C GLN A 257 -15.73 3.67 -0.53
N ILE A 258 -15.72 2.35 -0.68
CA ILE A 258 -15.31 1.69 -1.92
C ILE A 258 -16.29 2.07 -3.03
N GLN A 259 -15.75 2.70 -4.06
CA GLN A 259 -16.46 3.08 -5.27
C GLN A 259 -16.21 2.06 -6.37
N TYR A 260 -17.18 1.93 -7.26
CA TYR A 260 -17.12 1.06 -8.42
C TYR A 260 -16.91 1.92 -9.67
N LEU A 261 -15.70 1.91 -10.22
CA LEU A 261 -15.40 2.57 -11.49
C LEU A 261 -15.75 1.64 -12.64
N ASN A 262 -16.74 2.03 -13.45
CA ASN A 262 -17.02 1.39 -14.72
C ASN A 262 -16.15 2.02 -15.83
N ASP A 263 -15.73 1.26 -16.84
CA ASP A 263 -15.03 1.74 -18.06
C ASP A 263 -15.82 2.79 -18.89
N ALA A 264 -16.91 3.35 -18.35
CA ALA A 264 -17.77 4.34 -18.98
C ALA A 264 -17.89 5.62 -18.13
N ILE A 265 -16.78 6.18 -17.66
CA ILE A 265 -16.68 7.60 -17.32
C ILE A 265 -15.26 8.10 -17.69
N PRO A 266 -15.05 9.40 -17.80
CA PRO A 266 -14.50 10.11 -18.94
C PRO A 266 -12.96 10.03 -19.02
N SER A 267 -12.36 10.51 -20.11
CA SER A 267 -10.92 10.44 -20.31
C SER A 267 -10.14 11.14 -19.19
N VAL A 268 -9.54 10.37 -18.28
CA VAL A 268 -8.59 10.91 -17.32
C VAL A 268 -7.28 11.16 -18.07
N ARG A 269 -6.96 12.44 -18.34
CA ARG A 269 -5.67 12.83 -18.88
C ARG A 269 -4.68 13.04 -17.74
N TYR A 270 -3.53 12.39 -17.88
CA TYR A 270 -2.36 12.68 -17.06
C TYR A 270 -1.71 13.96 -17.58
N PHE A 271 -1.65 14.99 -16.73
CA PHE A 271 -0.89 16.20 -17.01
C PHE A 271 0.38 16.18 -16.14
N PRO A 272 1.58 16.15 -16.74
CA PRO A 272 2.84 16.06 -15.99
C PRO A 272 3.03 17.16 -14.93
N SER A 273 2.37 18.32 -15.07
CA SER A 273 2.49 19.44 -14.14
C SER A 273 1.44 19.48 -13.02
N ASP A 274 0.25 18.88 -13.24
CA ASP A 274 -0.94 19.13 -12.40
C ASP A 274 -1.53 17.85 -11.79
N GLY A 275 -0.95 16.68 -12.09
CA GLY A 275 -1.50 15.39 -11.72
C GLY A 275 -2.72 14.99 -12.57
N TRP A 276 -3.61 14.17 -12.00
CA TRP A 276 -4.78 13.66 -12.70
C TRP A 276 -5.93 14.66 -12.61
N LYS A 277 -6.46 15.09 -13.77
CA LYS A 277 -7.73 15.82 -13.85
C LYS A 277 -8.83 14.90 -14.35
N VAL A 278 -9.98 14.94 -13.67
CA VAL A 278 -11.21 14.25 -14.07
C VAL A 278 -12.05 15.27 -14.83
N GLU A 279 -12.18 15.12 -16.15
CA GLU A 279 -13.01 15.97 -17.00
C GLU A 279 -14.30 15.22 -17.31
N PHE A 280 -15.47 15.69 -16.88
CA PHE A 280 -16.76 14.99 -17.10
C PHE A 280 -17.21 15.00 -18.57
#